data_AF-A0A166K7S5-F1
#
_entry.id   AF-A0A166K7S5-F1
#
_cell.length_a   1.000
_cell.length_b   1.000
_cell.length_c   1.000
_cell.angle_alpha   90.00
_cell.angle_beta   90.00
_cell.angle_gamma   90.00
#
_symmetry.space_group_name_H-M   'P 1'
#
loop_
_entity.id
_entity.type
_entity.pdbx_description
1 polymer ?
#
loop_
_entity_poly.entity_id
_entity_poly.type
_entity_poly.pdbx_seq_one_letter_code
_entity_poly.pdbx_strand_id
1 'polypeptide(L)'
;MNSAAVPPLISLTALSFITVISLLSPVNAQVKNLPSIYSQVQIIDPNDPNTLRPTAQNNSILSMAGGQRLMEEADQAVSDQNYALAVKKLQDARQVYNQLSNFYQELNASFTGIDTQVSDSQRQKALETAQKRDEATYQLALVHRAQNQPELAVPLLIQIIKSQNPTRDLGKKAYQQLFELGFVDTPFPRQGGSSSPK
;
A
#
# COMPACT_ATOMS: atom_id res chain seq x y z
N MET A 1 26.30 -35.42 29.76
CA MET A 1 27.07 -36.62 29.40
C MET A 1 26.10 -37.77 29.22
N ASN A 2 25.89 -38.21 27.98
CA ASN A 2 26.10 -39.59 27.55
C ASN A 2 25.65 -39.73 26.10
N SER A 3 26.67 -39.85 25.26
CA SER A 3 26.63 -40.27 23.87
C SER A 3 26.26 -41.75 23.72
N ALA A 4 26.12 -42.14 22.46
CA ALA A 4 26.34 -43.48 21.89
C ALA A 4 25.12 -44.42 21.92
N ALA A 5 24.93 -45.34 20.98
CA ALA A 5 25.47 -45.59 19.64
C ALA A 5 24.68 -46.80 19.10
N VAL A 6 24.47 -46.87 17.79
CA VAL A 6 24.02 -48.05 17.01
C VAL A 6 25.14 -49.11 17.06
N PRO A 7 24.92 -50.46 17.12
CA PRO A 7 24.67 -51.33 15.93
C PRO A 7 24.05 -52.74 16.26
N PRO A 8 24.27 -53.80 15.46
CA PRO A 8 23.85 -54.09 14.08
C PRO A 8 22.96 -55.36 14.03
N LEU A 9 22.47 -55.78 12.85
CA LEU A 9 22.47 -57.21 12.47
C LEU A 9 22.16 -57.38 10.98
N ILE A 10 23.10 -58.05 10.33
CA ILE A 10 23.12 -58.46 8.93
C ILE A 10 22.32 -59.76 8.81
N SER A 11 21.50 -59.90 7.78
CA SER A 11 21.10 -61.21 7.26
C SER A 11 21.06 -61.18 5.74
N LEU A 12 21.95 -61.95 5.13
CA LEU A 12 21.95 -62.27 3.70
C LEU A 12 20.87 -63.33 3.42
N THR A 13 20.08 -63.14 2.37
CA THR A 13 19.55 -64.25 1.57
C THR A 13 19.59 -63.89 0.09
N ALA A 14 20.11 -64.83 -0.68
CA ALA A 14 20.45 -64.72 -2.09
C ALA A 14 19.31 -65.13 -3.03
N LEU A 15 19.49 -64.71 -4.29
CA LEU A 15 19.09 -65.36 -5.55
C LEU A 15 17.59 -65.49 -5.88
N SER A 16 17.18 -64.77 -6.93
CA SER A 16 16.55 -65.37 -8.11
C SER A 16 16.62 -64.41 -9.30
N PHE A 17 17.29 -64.85 -10.36
CA PHE A 17 17.25 -64.26 -11.69
C PHE A 17 15.85 -64.46 -12.29
N ILE A 18 15.16 -63.37 -12.61
CA ILE A 18 14.08 -63.37 -13.61
C ILE A 18 14.32 -62.16 -14.51
N THR A 19 14.97 -62.41 -15.65
CA THR A 19 15.00 -61.48 -16.77
C THR A 19 13.65 -61.51 -17.47
N VAL A 20 12.74 -60.63 -17.07
CA VAL A 20 11.58 -60.24 -17.90
C VAL A 20 11.96 -58.92 -18.56
N ILE A 21 12.36 -59.00 -19.83
CA ILE A 21 12.45 -57.84 -20.71
C ILE A 21 11.00 -57.45 -21.04
N SER A 22 10.43 -56.58 -20.21
CA SER A 22 9.28 -55.79 -20.59
C SER A 22 9.81 -54.65 -21.46
N LEU A 23 9.45 -54.65 -22.74
CA LEU A 23 9.59 -53.45 -23.56
C LEU A 23 8.73 -52.34 -22.93
N LEU A 24 9.34 -51.48 -22.11
CA LEU A 24 8.76 -50.18 -21.84
C LEU A 24 8.88 -49.40 -23.14
N SER A 25 7.77 -49.30 -23.88
CA SER A 25 7.56 -48.17 -24.77
C SER A 25 7.96 -46.91 -24.00
N PRO A 26 8.74 -45.98 -24.58
CA PRO A 26 8.89 -44.69 -23.96
C PRO A 26 7.48 -44.14 -23.81
N VAL A 27 7.01 -44.01 -22.57
CA VAL A 27 6.05 -42.99 -22.25
C VAL A 27 6.79 -41.71 -22.61
N ASN A 28 6.59 -41.28 -23.85
CA ASN A 28 6.60 -39.86 -24.13
C ASN A 28 5.64 -39.32 -23.08
N ALA A 29 6.19 -38.67 -22.05
CA ALA A 29 5.39 -37.81 -21.22
C ALA A 29 4.67 -36.94 -22.23
N GLN A 30 3.39 -37.22 -22.45
CA GLN A 30 2.54 -36.32 -23.18
C GLN A 30 2.63 -35.08 -22.31
N VAL A 31 3.44 -34.12 -22.77
CA VAL A 31 3.30 -32.73 -22.41
C VAL A 31 1.85 -32.47 -22.78
N LYS A 32 0.96 -32.68 -21.80
CA LYS A 32 -0.39 -32.16 -21.86
C LYS A 32 -0.12 -30.71 -22.19
N ASN A 33 -0.48 -30.31 -23.42
CA ASN A 33 -0.37 -28.94 -23.85
C ASN A 33 -1.12 -28.13 -22.80
N LEU A 34 -0.37 -27.62 -21.81
CA LEU A 34 -0.83 -26.52 -21.01
C LEU A 34 -1.11 -25.45 -22.05
N PRO A 35 -2.29 -24.84 -22.06
CA PRO A 35 -2.49 -23.67 -22.89
C PRO A 35 -1.31 -22.73 -22.60
N SER A 36 -0.56 -22.38 -23.65
CA SER A 36 0.58 -21.48 -23.51
C SER A 36 0.04 -20.09 -23.19
N ILE A 37 -0.29 -19.87 -21.92
CA ILE A 37 -0.74 -18.56 -21.41
C ILE A 37 0.42 -17.55 -21.44
N TYR A 38 1.66 -18.02 -21.63
CA TYR A 38 2.87 -17.18 -21.58
C TYR A 38 3.43 -16.78 -22.96
N SER A 39 2.84 -17.21 -24.09
CA SER A 39 3.44 -16.96 -25.42
C SER A 39 3.00 -15.68 -26.14
N GLN A 40 2.20 -14.80 -25.53
CA GLN A 40 1.89 -13.50 -26.13
C GLN A 40 1.77 -12.41 -25.06
N VAL A 41 2.88 -12.07 -24.42
CA VAL A 41 3.03 -10.69 -23.95
C VAL A 41 3.30 -9.86 -25.21
N GLN A 42 2.25 -9.41 -25.89
CA GLN A 42 2.39 -8.36 -26.90
C GLN A 42 2.93 -7.13 -26.16
N ILE A 43 4.15 -6.72 -26.51
CA ILE A 43 4.68 -5.44 -26.08
C ILE A 43 3.77 -4.39 -26.71
N ILE A 44 2.95 -3.75 -25.87
CA ILE A 44 2.02 -2.72 -26.27
C ILE A 44 2.87 -1.51 -26.70
N ASP A 45 2.74 -1.07 -27.95
CA ASP A 45 3.36 0.18 -28.41
C ASP A 45 2.59 1.36 -27.79
N PRO A 46 3.18 2.14 -26.87
CA PRO A 46 2.50 3.24 -26.22
C PRO A 46 2.07 4.36 -27.19
N ASN A 47 2.51 4.35 -28.45
CA ASN A 47 2.11 5.31 -29.49
C ASN A 47 1.01 4.78 -30.43
N ASP A 48 0.57 3.53 -30.28
CA ASP A 48 -0.54 3.00 -31.08
C ASP A 48 -1.88 3.60 -30.59
N PRO A 49 -2.64 4.32 -31.45
CA PRO A 49 -3.92 4.90 -31.09
C PRO A 49 -5.00 3.85 -30.72
N ASN A 50 -4.78 2.57 -31.01
CA ASN A 50 -5.66 1.47 -30.61
C ASN A 50 -5.24 0.81 -29.29
N THR A 51 -4.27 1.37 -28.57
CA THR A 51 -3.88 0.88 -27.24
C THR A 51 -5.03 1.04 -26.25
N LEU A 52 -5.69 -0.07 -25.93
CA LEU A 52 -6.72 -0.14 -24.90
C LEU A 52 -6.09 0.12 -23.52
N ARG A 53 -6.37 1.28 -22.92
CA ARG A 53 -6.02 1.53 -21.52
C ARG A 53 -6.90 0.64 -20.62
N PRO A 54 -6.35 -0.03 -19.59
CA PRO A 54 -7.15 -0.87 -18.69
C PRO A 54 -8.24 -0.04 -17.98
N THR A 55 -9.52 -0.29 -18.29
CA THR A 55 -10.68 0.37 -17.67
C THR A 55 -11.09 -0.27 -16.33
N ALA A 56 -10.56 -1.44 -16.01
CA ALA A 56 -10.86 -2.20 -14.80
C ALA A 56 -10.40 -1.51 -13.49
N GLN A 57 -9.55 -0.49 -13.58
CA GLN A 57 -9.02 0.20 -12.40
C GLN A 57 -10.10 0.97 -11.61
N ASN A 58 -11.19 1.38 -12.28
CA ASN A 58 -12.22 2.24 -11.68
C ASN A 58 -12.99 1.56 -10.52
N ASN A 59 -13.13 0.23 -10.54
CA ASN A 59 -13.88 -0.51 -9.52
C ASN A 59 -12.99 -1.12 -8.42
N SER A 60 -11.66 -1.08 -8.58
CA SER A 60 -10.75 -1.64 -7.59
C SER A 60 -10.74 -0.82 -6.29
N ILE A 61 -10.88 -1.49 -5.15
CA ILE A 61 -10.73 -0.86 -3.82
C ILE A 61 -9.29 -0.34 -3.62
N LEU A 62 -8.30 -1.10 -4.09
CA LEU A 62 -6.89 -0.73 -4.02
C LEU A 62 -6.52 0.18 -5.21
N SER A 63 -7.11 1.38 -5.25
CA SER A 63 -6.86 2.40 -6.26
C SER A 63 -7.06 3.80 -5.68
N MET A 64 -6.57 4.83 -6.38
CA MET A 64 -6.83 6.22 -5.99
C MET A 64 -8.34 6.52 -5.94
N ALA A 65 -9.10 6.02 -6.92
CA ALA A 65 -10.55 6.16 -6.96
C ALA A 65 -11.25 5.37 -5.84
N GLY A 66 -10.73 4.19 -5.49
CA GLY A 66 -11.24 3.40 -4.36
C GLY A 66 -11.06 4.12 -3.03
N GLY A 67 -9.86 4.66 -2.77
CA GLY A 67 -9.61 5.49 -1.59
C GLY A 67 -10.49 6.75 -1.56
N GLN A 68 -10.68 7.40 -2.71
CA GLN A 68 -11.50 8.63 -2.81
C GLN A 68 -12.98 8.35 -2.50
N ARG A 69 -13.52 7.24 -3.00
CA ARG A 69 -14.88 6.81 -2.65
C ARG A 69 -15.04 6.56 -1.15
N LEU A 70 -14.05 5.96 -0.50
CA LEU A 70 -14.08 5.77 0.96
C LEU A 70 -14.11 7.11 1.71
N MET A 71 -13.38 8.11 1.22
CA MET A 71 -13.42 9.48 1.79
C MET A 71 -14.80 10.10 1.63
N GLU A 72 -15.41 10.02 0.44
CA GLU A 72 -16.74 10.55 0.15
C GLU A 72 -17.83 9.85 1.00
N GLU A 73 -17.74 8.53 1.15
CA GLU A 73 -18.63 7.77 2.03
C GLU A 73 -18.45 8.16 3.51
N ALA A 74 -17.24 8.53 3.93
CA ALA A 74 -17.01 9.05 5.27
C ALA A 74 -17.62 10.44 5.47
N ASP A 75 -17.45 11.35 4.51
CA ASP A 75 -18.03 12.70 4.55
C ASP A 75 -19.56 12.65 4.59
N GLN A 76 -20.16 11.74 3.82
CA GLN A 76 -21.60 11.46 3.90
C GLN A 76 -22.00 10.94 5.29
N ALA A 77 -21.25 9.97 5.84
CA ALA A 77 -21.51 9.45 7.17
C ALA A 77 -21.38 10.51 8.28
N VAL A 78 -20.45 11.46 8.16
CA VAL A 78 -20.35 12.61 9.07
C VAL A 78 -21.59 13.51 8.96
N SER A 79 -22.04 13.79 7.73
CA SER A 79 -23.25 14.59 7.48
C SER A 79 -24.50 13.95 8.08
N ASP A 80 -24.57 12.61 8.06
CA ASP A 80 -25.62 11.81 8.66
C ASP A 80 -25.43 11.56 10.18
N GLN A 81 -24.42 12.19 10.79
CA GLN A 81 -24.02 12.01 12.20
C GLN A 81 -23.65 10.56 12.57
N ASN A 82 -23.40 9.71 11.58
CA ASN A 82 -22.93 8.34 11.74
C ASN A 82 -21.40 8.29 11.87
N TYR A 83 -20.91 8.83 12.98
CA TYR A 83 -19.47 8.95 13.23
C TYR A 83 -18.75 7.58 13.30
N ALA A 84 -19.44 6.52 13.74
CA ALA A 84 -18.86 5.18 13.76
C ALA A 84 -18.52 4.68 12.35
N LEU A 85 -19.42 4.91 11.38
CA LEU A 85 -19.17 4.59 9.98
C LEU A 85 -18.08 5.49 9.39
N ALA A 86 -18.11 6.79 9.67
CA ALA A 86 -17.10 7.74 9.20
C ALA A 86 -15.69 7.33 9.66
N VAL A 87 -15.51 6.99 10.94
CA VAL A 87 -14.23 6.49 11.48
C VAL A 87 -13.74 5.28 10.69
N LYS A 88 -14.61 4.29 10.47
CA LYS A 88 -14.26 3.07 9.74
C LYS A 88 -13.82 3.39 8.30
N LYS A 89 -14.59 4.20 7.59
CA LYS A 89 -14.30 4.57 6.19
C LYS A 89 -12.99 5.34 6.04
N LEU A 90 -12.70 6.25 6.97
CA LEU A 90 -11.43 6.99 6.98
C LEU A 90 -10.24 6.10 7.32
N GLN A 91 -10.41 5.12 8.23
CA GLN A 91 -9.37 4.12 8.51
C GLN A 91 -9.08 3.26 7.27
N ASP A 92 -10.12 2.78 6.60
CA ASP A 92 -10.00 2.00 5.36
C ASP A 92 -9.29 2.84 4.26
N ALA A 93 -9.68 4.11 4.09
CA ALA A 93 -9.06 5.02 3.13
C ALA A 93 -7.56 5.22 3.42
N ARG A 94 -7.19 5.45 4.69
CA ARG A 94 -5.79 5.55 5.12
C ARG A 94 -5.00 4.29 4.77
N GLN A 95 -5.58 3.11 5.02
CA GLN A 95 -4.92 1.84 4.70
C GLN A 95 -4.70 1.68 3.20
N VAL A 96 -5.73 1.96 2.37
CA VAL A 96 -5.63 1.90 0.91
C VAL A 96 -4.54 2.84 0.39
N TYR A 97 -4.55 4.10 0.83
CA TYR A 97 -3.55 5.08 0.39
C TYR A 97 -2.14 4.74 0.89
N ASN A 98 -1.99 4.24 2.12
CA ASN A 98 -0.69 3.81 2.61
C ASN A 98 -0.13 2.65 1.76
N GLN A 99 -0.97 1.66 1.44
CA GLN A 99 -0.57 0.52 0.64
C GLN A 99 -0.16 0.94 -0.78
N LEU A 100 -0.96 1.80 -1.42
CA LEU A 100 -0.66 2.34 -2.75
C LEU A 100 0.64 3.15 -2.77
N SER A 101 0.88 3.99 -1.76
CA SER A 101 2.11 4.76 -1.65
C SER A 101 3.33 3.84 -1.57
N ASN A 102 3.25 2.78 -0.76
CA ASN A 102 4.33 1.81 -0.62
C ASN A 102 4.60 1.08 -1.95
N PHE A 103 3.56 0.63 -2.66
CA PHE A 103 3.73 -0.01 -3.96
C PHE A 103 4.37 0.91 -5.00
N TYR A 104 3.98 2.19 -5.05
CA TYR A 104 4.62 3.13 -5.96
C TYR A 104 6.08 3.42 -5.56
N GLN A 105 6.43 3.38 -4.28
CA GLN A 105 7.83 3.47 -3.83
C GLN A 105 8.65 2.24 -4.25
N GLU A 106 8.10 1.03 -4.10
CA GLU A 106 8.73 -0.22 -4.53
C GLU A 106 8.95 -0.26 -6.05
N LEU A 107 7.96 0.20 -6.82
CA LEU A 107 8.11 0.35 -8.28
C LEU A 107 9.15 1.41 -8.63
N ASN A 108 9.14 2.58 -7.99
CA ASN A 108 10.17 3.61 -8.19
C ASN A 108 11.58 3.03 -7.98
N ALA A 109 11.80 2.29 -6.89
CA ALA A 109 13.08 1.65 -6.60
C ALA A 109 13.47 0.63 -7.68
N SER A 110 12.51 -0.11 -8.22
CA SER A 110 12.75 -1.13 -9.26
C SER A 110 13.17 -0.54 -10.61
N PHE A 111 12.74 0.69 -10.93
CA PHE A 111 13.10 1.38 -12.18
C PHE A 111 14.25 2.40 -12.02
N THR A 112 14.71 2.65 -10.80
CA THR A 112 15.82 3.59 -10.53
C THR A 112 17.08 3.12 -11.25
N GLY A 113 17.68 4.01 -12.05
CA GLY A 113 18.88 3.70 -12.85
C GLY A 113 18.64 2.86 -14.11
N ILE A 114 17.38 2.46 -14.37
CA ILE A 114 16.96 1.73 -15.57
C ILE A 114 16.17 2.66 -16.49
N ASP A 115 15.08 3.22 -15.97
CA ASP A 115 14.23 4.15 -16.69
C ASP A 115 13.85 5.30 -15.75
N THR A 116 14.47 6.46 -15.98
CA THR A 116 14.29 7.65 -15.13
C THR A 116 12.87 8.20 -15.25
N GLN A 117 12.24 8.13 -16.44
CA GLN A 117 10.89 8.65 -16.64
C GLN A 117 9.87 7.80 -15.88
N VAL A 118 9.99 6.47 -15.97
CA VAL A 118 9.13 5.56 -15.21
C VAL A 118 9.35 5.72 -13.72
N SER A 119 10.61 5.75 -13.27
CA SER A 119 10.98 5.98 -11.86
C SER A 119 10.33 7.27 -11.32
N ASP A 120 10.50 8.40 -12.00
CA ASP A 120 9.93 9.68 -11.58
C ASP A 120 8.40 9.67 -11.57
N SER A 121 7.76 8.99 -12.53
CA SER A 121 6.31 8.83 -12.53
C SER A 121 5.82 8.09 -11.28
N GLN A 122 6.49 7.00 -10.88
CA GLN A 122 6.09 6.26 -9.68
C GLN A 122 6.40 7.05 -8.41
N ARG A 123 7.53 7.77 -8.35
CA ARG A 123 7.85 8.68 -7.24
C ARG A 123 6.77 9.73 -7.05
N GLN A 124 6.26 10.32 -8.14
CA GLN A 124 5.20 11.32 -8.07
C GLN A 124 3.88 10.71 -7.55
N LYS A 125 3.51 9.51 -8.03
CA LYS A 125 2.31 8.81 -7.55
C LYS A 125 2.41 8.41 -6.09
N ALA A 126 3.58 7.97 -5.63
CA ALA A 126 3.83 7.69 -4.22
C ALA A 126 3.56 8.94 -3.36
N LEU A 127 4.11 10.10 -3.77
CA LEU A 127 3.91 11.36 -3.07
C LEU A 127 2.44 11.77 -3.04
N GLU A 128 1.75 11.74 -4.19
CA GLU A 128 0.33 12.08 -4.31
C GLU A 128 -0.53 11.18 -3.40
N THR A 129 -0.26 9.88 -3.42
CA THR A 129 -1.01 8.92 -2.60
C THR A 129 -0.72 9.13 -1.10
N ALA A 130 0.52 9.43 -0.72
CA ALA A 130 0.86 9.76 0.66
C ALA A 130 0.17 11.04 1.14
N GLN A 131 0.00 12.05 0.27
CA GLN A 131 -0.80 13.24 0.59
C GLN A 131 -2.26 12.88 0.86
N LYS A 132 -2.86 12.02 0.03
CA LYS A 132 -4.23 11.51 0.27
C LYS A 132 -4.37 10.72 1.57
N ARG A 133 -3.37 9.91 1.93
CA ARG A 133 -3.33 9.23 3.24
C ARG A 133 -3.37 10.26 4.39
N ASP A 134 -2.62 11.34 4.27
CA ASP A 134 -2.54 12.36 5.31
C ASP A 134 -3.82 13.20 5.38
N GLU A 135 -4.48 13.47 4.26
CA GLU A 135 -5.83 14.08 4.21
C GLU A 135 -6.86 13.21 4.95
N ALA A 136 -6.88 11.90 4.68
CA ALA A 136 -7.75 10.94 5.37
C ALA A 136 -7.44 10.88 6.88
N THR A 137 -6.16 10.96 7.24
CA THR A 137 -5.71 11.01 8.64
C THR A 137 -6.20 12.29 9.33
N TYR A 138 -6.20 13.42 8.61
CA TYR A 138 -6.67 14.70 9.15
C TYR A 138 -8.17 14.68 9.40
N GLN A 139 -8.96 14.23 8.42
CA GLN A 139 -10.40 14.10 8.60
C GLN A 139 -10.73 13.15 9.76
N LEU A 140 -10.01 12.03 9.90
CA LEU A 140 -10.21 11.09 11.01
C LEU A 140 -9.98 11.77 12.38
N ALA A 141 -8.95 12.60 12.49
CA ALA A 141 -8.70 13.37 13.70
C ALA A 141 -9.86 14.34 14.01
N LEU A 142 -10.41 15.00 12.99
CA LEU A 142 -11.55 15.90 13.16
C LEU A 142 -12.81 15.16 13.61
N VAL A 143 -13.07 13.96 13.08
CA VAL A 143 -14.19 13.11 13.52
C VAL A 143 -14.04 12.73 14.99
N HIS A 144 -12.86 12.29 15.43
CA HIS A 144 -12.61 12.02 16.84
C HIS A 144 -12.80 13.25 17.73
N ARG A 145 -12.37 14.44 17.29
CA ARG A 145 -12.64 15.69 18.01
C ARG A 145 -14.13 15.99 18.13
N ALA A 146 -14.90 15.82 17.06
CA ALA A 146 -16.36 15.98 17.08
C ALA A 146 -17.05 15.01 18.06
N GLN A 147 -16.43 13.87 18.34
CA GLN A 147 -16.89 12.88 19.32
C GLN A 147 -16.35 13.13 20.74
N ASN A 148 -15.68 14.25 21.01
CA ASN A 148 -15.00 14.54 22.27
C ASN A 148 -13.95 13.48 22.66
N GLN A 149 -13.19 12.98 21.68
CA GLN A 149 -12.11 12.01 21.87
C GLN A 149 -10.75 12.60 21.46
N PRO A 150 -10.26 13.65 22.16
CA PRO A 150 -8.98 14.28 21.81
C PRO A 150 -7.78 13.33 21.93
N GLU A 151 -7.85 12.32 22.79
CA GLU A 151 -6.80 11.30 23.00
C GLU A 151 -6.54 10.49 21.72
N LEU A 152 -7.56 10.31 20.89
CA LEU A 152 -7.44 9.64 19.59
C LEU A 152 -7.06 10.61 18.47
N ALA A 153 -7.46 11.88 18.57
CA ALA A 153 -7.15 12.90 17.56
C ALA A 153 -5.69 13.36 17.61
N VAL A 154 -5.14 13.61 18.80
CA VAL A 154 -3.77 14.12 19.00
C VAL A 154 -2.70 13.29 18.26
N PRO A 155 -2.61 11.95 18.42
CA PRO A 155 -1.58 11.18 17.73
C PRO A 155 -1.70 11.24 16.21
N LEU A 156 -2.92 11.35 15.66
CA LEU A 156 -3.16 11.50 14.23
C LEU A 156 -2.69 12.86 13.72
N LEU A 157 -2.91 13.94 14.47
CA LEU A 157 -2.44 15.28 14.14
C LEU A 157 -0.91 15.37 14.16
N ILE A 158 -0.26 14.75 15.14
CA ILE A 158 1.21 14.63 15.20
C ILE A 158 1.75 13.84 14.00
N GLN A 159 1.08 12.76 13.61
CA GLN A 159 1.46 11.98 12.43
C GLN A 159 1.46 12.85 11.16
N ILE A 160 0.45 13.71 10.98
CA ILE A 160 0.36 14.61 9.83
C ILE A 160 1.51 15.62 9.83
N ILE A 161 1.84 16.22 10.97
CA ILE A 161 2.95 17.18 11.08
C ILE A 161 4.28 16.52 10.69
N LYS A 162 4.52 15.28 11.16
CA LYS A 162 5.72 14.52 10.80
C LYS A 162 5.79 14.19 9.31
N SER A 163 4.64 13.92 8.69
CA SER A 163 4.57 13.54 7.28
C SER A 163 4.62 14.74 6.33
N GLN A 164 3.83 15.78 6.60
CA GLN A 164 3.64 16.92 5.70
C GLN A 164 4.55 18.11 6.01
N ASN A 165 5.40 18.06 7.05
CA ASN A 165 6.15 19.21 7.58
C ASN A 165 5.21 20.33 8.11
N PRO A 166 5.47 20.92 9.29
CA PRO A 166 4.59 21.94 9.86
C PRO A 166 4.40 23.20 9.00
N THR A 167 5.29 23.46 8.03
CA THR A 167 5.21 24.64 7.15
C THR A 167 4.28 24.48 5.94
N ARG A 168 3.83 23.26 5.63
CA ARG A 168 2.86 22.98 4.56
C ARG A 168 1.43 23.15 5.07
N ASP A 169 0.49 23.37 4.17
CA ASP A 169 -0.88 23.74 4.55
C ASP A 169 -1.56 22.72 5.47
N LEU A 170 -1.43 21.42 5.18
CA LEU A 170 -2.00 20.37 6.03
C LEU A 170 -1.28 20.26 7.38
N GLY A 171 0.04 20.47 7.41
CA GLY A 171 0.83 20.53 8.64
C GLY A 171 0.45 21.72 9.53
N LYS A 172 0.24 22.90 8.95
CA LYS A 172 -0.27 24.10 9.66
C LYS A 172 -1.66 23.84 10.23
N LYS A 173 -2.57 23.28 9.45
CA LYS A 173 -3.92 22.91 9.91
C LYS A 173 -3.85 21.93 11.08
N ALA A 174 -3.03 20.88 10.98
CA ALA A 174 -2.88 19.90 12.05
C ALA A 174 -2.29 20.53 13.34
N TYR A 175 -1.30 21.41 13.21
CA TYR A 175 -0.75 22.14 14.35
C TYR A 175 -1.79 23.07 14.99
N GLN A 176 -2.58 23.77 14.18
CA GLN A 176 -3.68 24.61 14.66
C GLN A 176 -4.69 23.79 15.47
N GLN A 177 -5.05 22.58 15.00
CA GLN A 177 -5.94 21.70 15.77
C GLN A 177 -5.34 21.28 17.12
N LEU A 178 -4.03 21.01 17.18
CA LEU A 178 -3.34 20.71 18.44
C LEU A 178 -3.35 21.89 19.42
N PHE A 179 -3.18 23.11 18.90
CA PHE A 179 -3.25 24.33 19.69
C PHE A 179 -4.67 24.55 20.25
N GLU A 180 -5.71 24.38 19.43
CA GLU A 180 -7.11 24.48 19.87
C GLU A 180 -7.51 23.42 20.90
N LEU A 181 -6.86 22.25 20.87
CA LEU A 181 -7.03 21.21 21.88
C LEU A 181 -6.27 21.48 23.18
N GLY A 182 -5.43 22.54 23.24
CA GLY A 182 -4.56 22.82 24.37
C GLY A 182 -3.40 21.82 24.51
N PHE A 183 -3.11 21.02 23.48
CA PHE A 183 -1.98 20.09 23.49
C PHE A 183 -0.63 20.82 23.34
N VAL A 184 -0.65 21.96 22.65
CA VAL A 184 0.48 22.90 22.56
C VAL A 184 0.00 24.29 22.98
N ASP A 185 0.92 25.08 23.54
CA ASP A 185 0.63 26.40 24.13
C ASP A 185 1.05 27.58 23.21
N THR A 186 1.82 27.30 22.16
CA THR A 186 2.42 28.31 21.30
C THR A 186 1.81 28.23 19.90
N PRO A 187 1.19 29.31 19.37
CA PRO A 187 0.62 29.30 18.03
C PRO A 187 1.70 29.25 16.93
N PHE A 188 1.39 28.57 15.82
CA PHE A 188 2.25 28.49 14.64
C PHE A 188 1.42 28.56 13.34
N PRO A 189 1.85 29.32 12.32
CA PRO A 189 2.98 30.25 12.33
C PRO A 189 2.74 31.41 13.31
N ARG A 190 3.82 31.94 13.91
CA ARG A 190 3.72 33.08 14.82
C ARG A 190 3.12 34.27 14.07
N GLN A 191 1.98 34.78 14.52
CA GLN A 191 1.43 36.03 13.99
C GLN A 191 2.42 37.16 14.36
N GLY A 192 3.13 37.70 13.36
CA GLY A 192 4.13 38.77 13.56
C GLY A 192 5.43 38.65 12.76
N GLY A 193 5.65 37.57 12.02
CA GLY A 193 6.81 37.40 11.14
C GLY A 193 6.58 37.91 9.71
N SER A 194 5.91 39.05 9.49
CA SER A 194 5.94 39.70 8.18
C SER A 194 7.33 40.27 7.97
N SER A 195 8.10 39.65 7.11
CA SER A 195 9.33 40.20 6.56
C SER A 195 9.05 41.57 5.94
N SER A 196 9.30 42.64 6.69
CA SER A 196 9.57 43.94 6.08
C SER A 196 10.88 43.81 5.29
N PRO A 197 10.88 44.02 3.97
CA PRO A 197 12.13 44.17 3.24
C PRO A 197 12.79 45.47 3.71
N LYS A 198 14.06 45.39 4.09
CA LYS A 198 14.92 46.56 4.28
C LYS A 198 15.72 46.79 3.01
#